data_AF-A0A7C8REM2-F1
#
_entry.id   AF-A0A7C8REM2-F1
#
_cell.length_a   1.000
_cell.length_b   1.000
_cell.length_c   1.000
_cell.angle_alpha   90.00
_cell.angle_beta   90.00
_cell.angle_gamma   90.00
#
_symmetry.space_group_name_H-M   'P 1'
#
loop_
_entity.id
_entity.type
_entity.pdbx_description
1 polymer ?
#
loop_
_entity_poly.entity_id
_entity_poly.type
_entity_poly.pdbx_seq_one_letter_code
_entity_poly.pdbx_strand_id
1 'polypeptide(L)'
;MAASEVFFGPFKVSTQVFYKTRLSMAIVNIKPILPGHVLVCPIRVVARYKDMTSEEVLDHALAVQKVVKVIERIYGTTGTTIAIQDGGSAGQSVPHVHTHIIPRKLNDFPSIDDVYTHLESPDSNVGKFLEIQRLRKTVEEQKKELVVESTSRPPRTMEEMEEETRMLAAEIEKETGSKL
;
A
#
# COMPACT_ATOMS: atom_id res chain seq x y z
N MET A 1 12.96 22.06 -6.15
CA MET A 1 13.50 21.15 -5.12
C MET A 1 13.20 19.73 -5.58
N ALA A 2 14.19 18.85 -5.70
CA ALA A 2 13.92 17.45 -6.05
C ALA A 2 13.03 16.84 -4.96
N ALA A 3 11.97 16.11 -5.35
CA ALA A 3 11.12 15.43 -4.40
C ALA A 3 11.98 14.49 -3.54
N SER A 4 11.93 14.65 -2.22
CA SER A 4 12.68 13.81 -1.28
C SER A 4 12.31 12.34 -1.50
N GLU A 5 13.31 11.46 -1.61
CA GLU A 5 13.06 10.02 -1.67
C GLU A 5 12.28 9.54 -0.44
N VAL A 6 11.34 8.62 -0.67
CA VAL A 6 10.55 7.99 0.40
C VAL A 6 10.55 6.48 0.26
N PHE A 7 10.41 5.81 1.40
CA PHE A 7 10.63 4.38 1.54
C PHE A 7 9.46 3.68 2.25
N PHE A 8 9.11 2.50 1.77
CA PHE A 8 8.26 1.54 2.45
C PHE A 8 9.14 0.40 2.97
N GLY A 9 9.53 0.45 4.25
CA GLY A 9 10.55 -0.44 4.78
C GLY A 9 11.88 -0.23 4.02
N PRO A 10 12.50 -1.28 3.45
CA PRO A 10 13.73 -1.15 2.66
C PRO A 10 13.48 -0.75 1.19
N PHE A 11 12.22 -0.57 0.76
CA PHE A 11 11.87 -0.39 -0.65
C PHE A 11 11.65 1.09 -0.97
N LYS A 12 12.35 1.63 -1.97
CA LYS A 12 12.11 2.98 -2.49
C LYS A 12 10.78 2.98 -3.25
N VAL A 13 9.84 3.83 -2.84
CA VAL A 13 8.46 3.87 -3.40
C VAL A 13 8.06 5.25 -3.92
N SER A 14 9.04 6.08 -4.29
CA SER A 14 8.79 7.51 -4.57
C SER A 14 7.85 7.76 -5.74
N THR A 15 7.76 6.86 -6.72
CA THR A 15 6.87 7.00 -7.88
C THR A 15 5.48 6.41 -7.64
N GLN A 16 5.27 5.71 -6.53
CA GLN A 16 3.99 5.09 -6.15
C GLN A 16 3.16 5.98 -5.22
N VAL A 17 3.71 7.12 -4.79
CA VAL A 17 3.06 8.04 -3.85
C VAL A 17 2.05 8.91 -4.58
N PHE A 18 0.78 8.78 -4.22
CA PHE A 18 -0.29 9.64 -4.77
C PHE A 18 -0.75 10.71 -3.76
N TYR A 19 -0.37 10.58 -2.49
CA TYR A 19 -0.69 11.57 -1.46
C TYR A 19 0.40 11.63 -0.40
N LYS A 20 0.72 12.83 0.06
CA LYS A 20 1.75 13.06 1.07
C LYS A 20 1.35 14.21 1.98
N THR A 21 1.56 14.03 3.27
CA THR A 21 1.43 15.05 4.31
C THR A 21 2.82 15.37 4.88
N ARG A 22 2.87 16.06 6.03
CA ARG A 22 4.13 16.28 6.73
C ARG A 22 4.73 14.98 7.28
N LEU A 23 3.89 14.04 7.73
CA LEU A 23 4.33 12.85 8.47
C LEU A 23 3.86 11.52 7.86
N SER A 24 3.00 11.53 6.85
CA SER A 24 2.42 10.34 6.23
C SER A 24 2.48 10.40 4.70
N MET A 25 2.38 9.23 4.08
CA MET A 25 2.26 9.06 2.64
C MET A 25 1.25 7.96 2.33
N ALA A 26 0.58 8.09 1.19
CA ALA A 26 -0.26 7.04 0.63
C ALA A 26 0.34 6.53 -0.68
N ILE A 27 0.43 5.21 -0.81
CA ILE A 27 1.03 4.53 -1.95
C ILE A 27 0.08 3.50 -2.56
N VAL A 28 0.18 3.31 -3.87
CA VAL A 28 -0.54 2.24 -4.56
C VAL A 28 0.08 0.87 -4.24
N ASN A 29 -0.74 -0.18 -4.13
CA ASN A 29 -0.27 -1.51 -3.70
C ASN A 29 0.19 -2.39 -4.88
N ILE A 30 1.39 -2.94 -4.89
CA ILE A 30 1.86 -3.80 -5.98
C ILE A 30 1.01 -5.06 -6.21
N LYS A 31 0.37 -5.57 -5.16
CA LYS A 31 -0.54 -6.72 -5.21
C LYS A 31 -1.87 -6.35 -4.54
N PRO A 32 -2.77 -5.62 -5.21
CA PRO A 32 -4.04 -5.20 -4.64
C PRO A 32 -5.03 -6.38 -4.52
N ILE A 33 -5.60 -6.59 -3.33
CA ILE A 33 -6.62 -7.64 -3.07
C ILE A 33 -7.88 -7.40 -3.90
N LEU A 34 -8.33 -6.14 -3.95
CA LEU A 34 -9.40 -5.64 -4.81
C LEU A 34 -8.92 -4.36 -5.51
N PRO A 35 -9.53 -3.94 -6.64
CA PRO A 35 -9.25 -2.65 -7.27
C PRO A 35 -9.35 -1.49 -6.26
N GLY A 36 -8.38 -0.59 -6.26
CA GLY A 36 -8.32 0.52 -5.30
C GLY A 36 -7.74 0.17 -3.94
N HIS A 37 -7.22 -1.05 -3.74
CA HIS A 37 -6.45 -1.38 -2.54
C HIS A 37 -5.14 -0.57 -2.53
N VAL A 38 -5.08 0.40 -1.63
CA VAL A 38 -3.91 1.26 -1.37
C VAL A 38 -3.42 1.14 0.06
N LEU A 39 -2.23 1.67 0.33
CA LEU A 39 -1.62 1.70 1.67
C LEU A 39 -1.40 3.14 2.13
N VAL A 40 -1.64 3.42 3.41
CA VAL A 40 -1.19 4.65 4.08
C VAL A 40 -0.12 4.28 5.10
N CYS A 41 1.00 5.00 5.11
CA CYS A 41 2.16 4.74 5.95
C CYS A 41 2.70 6.05 6.55
N PRO A 42 3.33 6.05 7.73
CA PRO A 42 4.16 7.17 8.14
C PRO A 42 5.35 7.33 7.16
N ILE A 43 5.89 8.55 7.04
CA ILE A 43 7.10 8.83 6.25
C ILE A 43 8.33 8.24 6.96
N ARG A 44 8.37 8.33 8.29
CA ARG A 44 9.41 7.70 9.10
C ARG A 44 9.17 6.20 9.15
N VAL A 45 10.17 5.43 8.74
CA VAL A 45 10.11 3.96 8.77
C VAL A 45 10.10 3.45 10.21
N VAL A 46 8.93 3.12 10.72
CA VAL A 46 8.72 2.48 12.04
C VAL A 46 8.02 1.15 11.89
N ALA A 47 8.52 0.11 12.55
CA ALA A 47 7.99 -1.23 12.37
C ALA A 47 6.66 -1.46 13.09
N ARG A 48 6.47 -0.86 14.27
CA ARG A 48 5.30 -1.11 15.12
C ARG A 48 4.50 0.17 15.36
N TYR A 49 3.18 0.01 15.45
CA TYR A 49 2.26 1.12 15.70
C TYR A 49 2.58 1.84 17.03
N LYS A 50 2.96 1.07 18.06
CA LYS A 50 3.39 1.61 19.36
C LYS A 50 4.66 2.50 19.31
N ASP A 51 5.44 2.44 18.22
CA ASP A 51 6.67 3.21 18.05
C ASP A 51 6.43 4.54 17.28
N MET A 52 5.18 4.80 16.89
CA MET A 52 4.75 6.08 16.34
C MET A 52 4.62 7.12 17.46
N THR A 53 5.01 8.35 17.16
CA THR A 53 4.73 9.51 17.98
C THR A 53 3.24 9.87 17.92
N SER A 54 2.73 10.61 18.90
CA SER A 54 1.34 11.08 18.88
C SER A 54 1.01 11.96 17.67
N GLU A 55 1.97 12.74 17.18
CA GLU A 55 1.81 13.54 15.96
C GLU A 55 1.66 12.67 14.71
N GLU A 56 2.49 11.62 14.59
CA GLU A 56 2.38 10.67 13.47
C GLU A 56 1.07 9.88 13.53
N VAL A 57 0.63 9.46 14.71
CA VAL A 57 -0.66 8.77 14.88
C VAL A 57 -1.81 9.66 14.38
N LEU A 58 -1.83 10.93 14.78
CA LEU A 58 -2.87 11.88 14.37
C LEU A 58 -2.82 12.15 12.86
N ASP A 59 -1.65 12.48 12.33
CA ASP A 59 -1.47 12.76 10.90
C ASP A 59 -1.81 11.54 10.03
N HIS A 60 -1.40 10.34 10.45
CA HIS A 60 -1.73 9.08 9.79
C HIS A 60 -3.23 8.80 9.78
N ALA A 61 -3.93 8.98 10.91
CA ALA A 61 -5.36 8.79 11.00
C ALA A 61 -6.14 9.76 10.09
N LEU A 62 -5.71 11.03 10.03
CA LEU A 62 -6.29 12.03 9.13
C LEU A 62 -6.01 11.70 7.65
N ALA A 63 -4.80 11.22 7.34
CA ALA A 63 -4.45 10.77 6.00
C ALA A 63 -5.30 9.56 5.58
N VAL A 64 -5.48 8.56 6.46
CA VAL A 64 -6.37 7.41 6.24
C VAL A 64 -7.78 7.88 5.94
N GLN A 65 -8.37 8.74 6.79
CA GLN A 65 -9.72 9.26 6.57
C GLN A 65 -9.86 9.94 5.19
N LYS A 66 -8.85 10.71 4.79
CA LYS A 66 -8.87 11.43 3.51
C LYS A 66 -8.78 10.48 2.32
N VAL A 67 -7.87 9.50 2.39
CA VAL A 67 -7.69 8.50 1.34
C VAL A 67 -8.96 7.65 1.18
N VAL A 68 -9.60 7.24 2.27
CA VAL A 68 -10.89 6.50 2.22
C VAL A 68 -11.95 7.28 1.44
N LYS A 69 -12.15 8.57 1.74
CA LYS A 69 -13.14 9.41 1.04
C LYS A 69 -12.90 9.45 -0.48
N VAL A 70 -11.66 9.63 -0.88
CA VAL A 70 -11.26 9.71 -2.30
C VAL A 70 -11.42 8.35 -2.98
N ILE A 71 -10.95 7.29 -2.35
CA ILE A 71 -11.01 5.93 -2.88
C ILE A 71 -12.47 5.47 -3.03
N GLU A 72 -13.33 5.68 -2.03
CA GLU A 72 -14.74 5.28 -2.16
C GLU A 72 -15.46 6.00 -3.30
N ARG A 73 -15.17 7.30 -3.48
CA ARG A 73 -15.73 8.10 -4.58
C ARG A 73 -15.29 7.57 -5.95
N ILE A 74 -14.01 7.30 -6.14
CA ILE A 74 -13.45 6.86 -7.44
C ILE A 74 -13.97 5.48 -7.82
N TYR A 75 -13.98 4.54 -6.87
CA TYR A 75 -14.34 3.16 -7.15
C TYR A 75 -15.85 2.90 -7.01
N GLY A 76 -16.63 3.91 -6.60
CA GLY A 76 -18.08 3.82 -6.45
C GLY A 76 -18.47 2.78 -5.40
N THR A 77 -17.85 2.87 -4.23
CA THR A 77 -18.05 1.93 -3.11
C THR A 77 -18.77 2.59 -1.93
N THR A 78 -19.41 1.78 -1.10
CA THR A 78 -20.20 2.26 0.06
C THR A 78 -19.64 1.78 1.39
N GLY A 79 -18.49 1.12 1.37
CA GLY A 79 -17.75 0.74 2.56
C GLY A 79 -16.29 0.50 2.21
N THR A 80 -15.47 0.39 3.26
CA THR A 80 -14.03 0.19 3.14
C THR A 80 -13.54 -0.70 4.28
N THR A 81 -12.76 -1.73 3.96
CA THR A 81 -11.99 -2.46 4.97
C THR A 81 -10.71 -1.66 5.26
N ILE A 82 -10.54 -1.26 6.52
CA ILE A 82 -9.37 -0.55 7.03
C ILE A 82 -8.66 -1.47 8.01
N ALA A 83 -7.44 -1.90 7.70
CA ALA A 83 -6.72 -2.88 8.51
C ALA A 83 -5.25 -2.52 8.73
N ILE A 84 -4.74 -2.81 9.93
CA ILE A 84 -3.31 -2.73 10.27
C ILE A 84 -2.89 -4.09 10.82
N GLN A 85 -1.89 -4.71 10.19
CA GLN A 85 -1.23 -5.91 10.70
C GLN A 85 0.01 -5.46 11.49
N ASP A 86 -0.13 -5.24 12.81
CA ASP A 86 0.94 -4.69 13.66
C ASP A 86 1.88 -5.77 14.21
N GLY A 87 2.90 -6.13 13.42
CA GLY A 87 3.91 -7.13 13.76
C GLY A 87 3.72 -8.47 13.04
N GLY A 88 4.79 -9.27 12.97
CA GLY A 88 4.81 -10.51 12.19
C GLY A 88 3.73 -11.52 12.59
N SER A 89 3.43 -11.65 13.89
CA SER A 89 2.35 -12.51 14.38
C SER A 89 0.94 -12.05 14.00
N ALA A 90 0.79 -10.80 13.56
CA ALA A 90 -0.45 -10.26 13.01
C ALA A 90 -0.50 -10.28 11.47
N GLY A 91 0.51 -10.86 10.81
CA GLY A 91 0.59 -10.95 9.34
C GLY A 91 1.45 -9.88 8.67
N GLN A 92 2.13 -9.01 9.43
CA GLN A 92 2.98 -7.96 8.86
C GLN A 92 4.11 -8.55 8.01
N SER A 93 4.13 -8.22 6.72
CA SER A 93 5.17 -8.71 5.80
C SER A 93 6.33 -7.73 5.60
N VAL A 94 6.06 -6.41 5.63
CA VAL A 94 7.07 -5.35 5.58
C VAL A 94 7.12 -4.68 6.95
N PRO A 95 8.29 -4.61 7.62
CA PRO A 95 8.43 -4.04 8.96
C PRO A 95 8.40 -2.50 8.92
N HIS A 96 7.29 -1.97 8.43
CA HIS A 96 6.92 -0.57 8.40
C HIS A 96 5.41 -0.51 8.63
N VAL A 97 4.92 0.31 9.56
CA VAL A 97 3.48 0.50 9.76
C VAL A 97 2.81 0.88 8.44
N HIS A 98 1.76 0.17 8.08
CA HIS A 98 0.92 0.50 6.94
C HIS A 98 -0.53 0.12 7.24
N THR A 99 -1.44 0.99 6.85
CA THR A 99 -2.88 0.74 6.88
C THR A 99 -3.35 0.37 5.49
N HIS A 100 -3.89 -0.84 5.36
CA HIS A 100 -4.61 -1.28 4.17
C HIS A 100 -5.93 -0.52 4.08
N ILE A 101 -6.18 0.09 2.92
CA ILE A 101 -7.45 0.70 2.55
C ILE A 101 -7.99 -0.07 1.37
N ILE A 102 -9.06 -0.84 1.58
CA ILE A 102 -9.64 -1.73 0.57
C ILE A 102 -11.11 -1.34 0.36
N PRO A 103 -11.45 -0.63 -0.73
CA PRO A 103 -12.84 -0.25 -1.01
C PRO A 103 -13.69 -1.49 -1.27
N ARG A 104 -14.92 -1.48 -0.75
CA ARG A 104 -15.82 -2.65 -0.72
C ARG A 104 -17.11 -2.41 -1.48
N LYS A 105 -17.50 -3.39 -2.30
CA LYS A 105 -18.83 -3.43 -2.94
C LYS A 105 -19.61 -4.60 -2.38
N LEU A 106 -20.94 -4.51 -2.44
CA LEU A 106 -21.78 -5.67 -2.16
C LEU A 106 -21.39 -6.80 -3.12
N ASN A 107 -21.18 -8.00 -2.58
CA ASN A 107 -20.78 -9.20 -3.33
C ASN A 107 -19.43 -9.09 -4.07
N ASP A 108 -18.50 -8.25 -3.59
CA ASP A 108 -17.11 -8.26 -4.08
C ASP A 108 -16.36 -9.57 -3.74
N PHE A 109 -16.85 -10.29 -2.72
CA PHE A 109 -16.47 -11.65 -2.37
C PHE A 109 -17.70 -12.53 -2.10
N PRO A 110 -17.56 -13.87 -2.14
CA PRO A 110 -18.60 -14.80 -1.70
C PRO A 110 -19.07 -14.56 -0.26
N SER A 111 -18.13 -14.26 0.65
CA SER A 111 -18.41 -13.85 2.03
C SER A 111 -17.78 -12.49 2.34
N ILE A 112 -18.44 -11.68 3.15
CA ILE A 112 -17.95 -10.35 3.57
C ILE A 112 -16.56 -10.45 4.23
N ASP A 113 -16.34 -11.55 4.97
CA ASP A 113 -15.12 -11.83 5.76
C ASP A 113 -13.96 -12.42 4.93
N ASP A 114 -14.19 -12.78 3.66
CA ASP A 114 -13.12 -13.36 2.82
C ASP A 114 -11.94 -12.39 2.62
N VAL A 115 -12.18 -11.08 2.81
CA VAL A 115 -11.12 -10.06 2.82
C VAL A 115 -10.01 -10.37 3.84
N TYR A 116 -10.35 -10.94 5.00
CA TYR A 116 -9.38 -11.27 6.05
C TYR A 116 -8.53 -12.48 5.65
N THR A 117 -9.15 -13.49 5.05
CA THR A 117 -8.44 -14.63 4.43
C THR A 117 -7.44 -14.16 3.38
N HIS A 118 -7.82 -13.18 2.54
CA HIS A 118 -6.91 -12.60 1.57
C HIS A 118 -5.79 -11.77 2.21
N LEU A 119 -6.06 -11.00 3.26
CA LEU A 119 -5.04 -10.26 4.01
C LEU A 119 -4.00 -11.17 4.66
N GLU A 120 -4.39 -12.37 5.09
CA GLU A 120 -3.51 -13.37 5.70
C GLU A 120 -2.84 -14.29 4.67
N SER A 121 -3.31 -14.28 3.42
CA SER A 121 -2.81 -15.18 2.39
C SER A 121 -1.32 -14.96 2.08
N PRO A 122 -0.59 -16.02 1.66
CA PRO A 122 0.81 -15.89 1.23
C PRO A 122 1.01 -14.84 0.11
N ASP A 123 0.00 -14.64 -0.74
CA ASP A 123 0.00 -13.64 -1.81
C ASP A 123 0.08 -12.19 -1.29
N SER A 124 -0.35 -11.95 -0.05
CA SER A 124 -0.25 -10.65 0.63
C SER A 124 1.11 -10.42 1.29
N ASN A 125 2.03 -11.39 1.24
CA ASN A 125 3.41 -11.23 1.69
C ASN A 125 4.27 -10.47 0.66
N VAL A 126 4.00 -9.17 0.53
CA VAL A 126 4.70 -8.29 -0.41
C VAL A 126 6.17 -8.13 -0.03
N GLY A 127 6.53 -8.21 1.24
CA GLY A 127 7.92 -8.16 1.71
C GLY A 127 8.80 -9.23 1.08
N LYS A 128 8.40 -10.51 1.19
CA LYS A 128 9.11 -11.63 0.53
C LYS A 128 9.14 -11.46 -0.99
N PHE A 129 8.03 -11.03 -1.58
CA PHE A 129 7.97 -10.82 -3.03
C PHE A 129 8.98 -9.77 -3.52
N LEU A 130 9.03 -8.60 -2.88
CA LEU A 130 9.94 -7.52 -3.25
C LEU A 130 11.39 -7.87 -2.94
N GLU A 131 11.65 -8.63 -1.87
CA GLU A 131 12.97 -9.17 -1.58
C GLU A 131 13.44 -10.14 -2.67
N ILE A 132 12.58 -11.06 -3.09
CA ILE A 132 12.90 -11.98 -4.20
C ILE A 132 13.13 -11.20 -5.50
N GLN A 133 12.34 -10.17 -5.80
CA GLN A 133 12.58 -9.34 -6.99
C GLN A 133 13.93 -8.60 -6.91
N ARG A 134 14.28 -8.07 -5.73
CA ARG A 134 15.57 -7.43 -5.50
C ARG A 134 16.72 -8.42 -5.71
N LEU A 135 16.61 -9.62 -5.13
CA LEU A 135 17.59 -10.69 -5.30
C LEU A 135 17.66 -11.17 -6.75
N ARG A 136 16.53 -11.32 -7.45
CA ARG A 136 16.48 -11.68 -8.87
C ARG A 136 17.23 -10.67 -9.73
N LYS A 137 17.06 -9.36 -9.53
CA LYS A 137 17.87 -8.36 -10.25
C LYS A 137 19.37 -8.58 -10.03
N THR A 138 19.79 -8.84 -8.79
CA THR A 138 21.20 -9.14 -8.47
C THR A 138 21.68 -10.49 -9.03
N VAL A 139 20.79 -11.48 -9.16
CA VAL A 139 21.12 -12.83 -9.64
C VAL A 139 21.00 -12.97 -11.16
N GLU A 140 20.17 -12.17 -11.83
CA GLU A 140 20.09 -12.06 -13.29
C GLU A 140 21.36 -11.39 -13.84
N GLU A 141 21.96 -10.48 -13.07
CA GLU A 141 23.36 -10.04 -13.24
C GLU A 141 24.38 -11.18 -13.04
N GLN A 142 23.99 -12.32 -12.44
CA GLN A 142 24.84 -13.49 -12.12
C GLN A 142 24.36 -14.84 -12.73
N LYS A 143 23.42 -14.84 -13.69
CA LYS A 143 22.88 -16.04 -14.39
C LYS A 143 22.48 -17.22 -13.49
N LYS A 144 21.56 -17.04 -12.53
CA LYS A 144 20.89 -18.17 -11.84
C LYS A 144 19.37 -18.01 -11.79
N GLU A 145 18.63 -19.08 -12.07
CA GLU A 145 17.17 -19.06 -11.96
C GLU A 145 16.73 -19.17 -10.49
N LEU A 146 15.89 -18.23 -10.06
CA LEU A 146 15.19 -18.25 -8.77
C LEU A 146 13.75 -18.73 -9.01
N VAL A 147 13.40 -19.90 -8.47
CA VAL A 147 12.04 -20.43 -8.47
C VAL A 147 11.19 -19.58 -7.52
N VAL A 148 10.11 -18.98 -8.04
CA VAL A 148 9.12 -18.24 -7.23
C VAL A 148 7.88 -19.11 -7.12
N GLU A 149 7.39 -19.30 -5.90
CA GLU A 149 6.10 -19.95 -5.63
C GLU A 149 4.99 -19.27 -6.46
N SER A 150 4.12 -20.08 -7.07
CA SER A 150 3.03 -19.61 -7.91
C SER A 150 2.02 -18.83 -7.07
N THR A 151 2.04 -17.50 -7.18
CA THR A 151 1.06 -16.64 -6.51
C THR A 151 -0.23 -16.60 -7.32
N SER A 152 -1.38 -16.71 -6.68
CA SER A 152 -2.69 -16.69 -7.37
C SER A 152 -3.03 -15.32 -7.95
N ARG A 153 -2.52 -14.23 -7.35
CA ARG A 153 -2.54 -12.87 -7.91
C ARG A 153 -1.16 -12.43 -8.41
N PRO A 154 -1.01 -12.16 -9.71
CA PRO A 154 0.24 -11.62 -10.23
C PRO A 154 0.47 -10.19 -9.70
N PRO A 155 1.74 -9.78 -9.52
CA PRO A 155 2.09 -8.40 -9.23
C PRO A 155 1.72 -7.49 -10.41
N ARG A 156 1.35 -6.24 -10.10
CA ARG A 156 1.17 -5.20 -11.11
C ARG A 156 2.51 -4.77 -11.70
N THR A 157 2.46 -4.34 -12.95
CA THR A 157 3.56 -3.68 -13.64
C THR A 157 3.78 -2.27 -13.07
N MET A 158 4.95 -1.71 -13.34
CA MET A 158 5.25 -0.33 -12.94
C MET A 158 4.35 0.68 -13.65
N GLU A 159 4.04 0.43 -14.93
CA GLU A 159 3.17 1.29 -15.74
C GLU A 159 1.76 1.38 -15.15
N GLU A 160 1.15 0.23 -14.81
CA GLU A 160 -0.17 0.19 -14.14
C GLU A 160 -0.15 0.94 -12.80
N MET A 161 0.93 0.78 -12.01
CA MET A 161 1.07 1.46 -10.73
C MET A 161 1.22 2.97 -10.90
N GLU A 162 1.99 3.43 -11.88
CA GLU A 162 2.17 4.85 -12.17
C GLU A 162 0.89 5.49 -12.72
N GLU A 163 0.14 4.78 -13.55
CA GLU A 163 -1.16 5.25 -14.05
C GLU A 163 -2.17 5.43 -12.91
N GLU A 164 -2.32 4.42 -12.03
CA GLU A 164 -3.18 4.54 -10.85
C GLU A 164 -2.70 5.66 -9.93
N THR A 165 -1.38 5.80 -9.73
CA THR A 165 -0.81 6.87 -8.91
C THR A 165 -1.20 8.26 -9.45
N ARG A 166 -1.05 8.50 -10.76
CA ARG A 166 -1.42 9.77 -11.40
C ARG A 166 -2.91 10.07 -11.25
N MET A 167 -3.75 9.06 -11.46
CA MET A 167 -5.20 9.18 -11.36
C MET A 167 -5.63 9.53 -9.93
N LEU A 168 -5.11 8.82 -8.92
CA LEU A 168 -5.42 9.08 -7.52
C LEU A 168 -4.88 10.44 -7.04
N ALA A 169 -3.68 10.83 -7.49
CA ALA A 169 -3.08 12.12 -7.16
C ALA A 169 -3.96 13.29 -7.66
N ALA A 170 -4.41 13.21 -8.92
CA ALA A 170 -5.30 14.22 -9.48
C ALA A 170 -6.64 14.33 -8.72
N GLU A 171 -7.16 13.22 -8.19
CA GLU A 171 -8.43 13.23 -7.48
C GLU A 171 -8.30 13.71 -6.02
N ILE A 172 -7.21 13.38 -5.33
CA ILE A 172 -6.99 13.85 -3.97
C ILE A 172 -6.69 15.35 -3.92
N GLU A 173 -6.07 15.92 -4.96
CA GLU A 173 -5.89 17.37 -5.12
C GLU A 173 -7.22 18.13 -5.20
N LYS A 174 -8.25 17.55 -5.85
CA LYS A 174 -9.59 18.15 -5.89
C LYS A 174 -10.24 18.19 -4.51
N GLU A 175 -9.94 17.21 -3.66
CA GLU A 175 -10.42 17.13 -2.27
C GLU A 175 -9.66 18.06 -1.31
N THR A 176 -8.40 18.41 -1.59
CA THR A 176 -7.58 19.29 -0.74
C THR A 176 -7.84 20.78 -0.97
N GLY A 177 -8.44 21.17 -2.10
CA GLY A 177 -8.57 22.59 -2.48
C GLY A 177 -7.22 23.30 -2.63
N SER A 178 -6.12 22.54 -2.71
CA SER A 178 -4.74 23.05 -2.84
C SER A 178 -4.04 22.25 -3.93
N LYS A 179 -3.61 22.95 -4.98
CA LYS A 179 -2.70 22.42 -5.99
C LYS A 179 -1.37 22.04 -5.32
N LEU A 180 -0.87 20.83 -5.60
CA LEU A 180 0.47 20.38 -5.22
C LEU A 180 1.56 21.22 -5.91
#